data_AF-A0A091AIC7-F1
#
_entry.id   AF-A0A091AIC7-F1
#
_cell.length_a   1.000
_cell.length_b   1.000
_cell.length_c   1.000
_cell.angle_alpha   90.00
_cell.angle_beta   90.00
_cell.angle_gamma   90.00
#
_symmetry.space_group_name_H-M   'P 1'
#
loop_
_entity.id
_entity.type
_entity.pdbx_description
1 polymer ?
#
loop_
_entity_poly.entity_id
_entity_poly.type
_entity_poly.pdbx_seq_one_letter_code
_entity_poly.pdbx_strand_id
1 'polypeptide(L)'
;MKKALASLALGVLLAGSLNAAEKQDPRLELMKDMRTMMDAMEQIQRGGLYSSTEEMKSGVKKLQGTLKSLEGEEVKVILPKDQVYAYKFAQKSAHMLRLYSDDLVTSVDAGRMDDALEDYTLMLKQCMSCHIRIRNW
;
A
#
# COMPACT_ATOMS: atom_id res chain seq x y z
N MET A 1 22.81 58.38 9.48
CA MET A 1 22.59 57.22 8.58
C MET A 1 23.05 55.87 9.17
N LYS A 2 23.09 55.68 10.50
CA LYS A 2 23.55 54.41 11.12
C LYS A 2 22.44 53.62 11.83
N LYS A 3 21.24 54.17 11.97
CA LYS A 3 20.10 53.53 12.67
C LYS A 3 19.10 52.82 11.74
N ALA A 4 19.19 53.03 10.43
CA ALA A 4 18.28 52.43 9.45
C ALA A 4 18.76 51.06 8.92
N LEU A 5 20.04 50.70 9.13
CA LEU A 5 20.62 49.43 8.65
C LEU A 5 20.41 48.26 9.63
N ALA A 6 20.14 48.53 10.90
CA ALA A 6 19.91 47.49 11.91
C ALA A 6 18.53 46.84 11.77
N SER A 7 17.52 47.58 11.30
CA SER A 7 16.14 47.09 11.20
C SER A 7 15.87 46.20 9.99
N LEU A 8 16.75 46.21 8.98
CA LEU A 8 16.59 45.40 7.76
C LEU A 8 17.20 43.99 7.92
N ALA A 9 18.14 43.80 8.85
CA ALA A 9 18.80 42.52 9.08
C ALA A 9 17.94 41.53 9.90
N LEU A 10 16.98 42.01 10.69
CA LEU A 10 16.14 41.17 11.54
C LEU A 10 14.94 40.56 10.81
N GLY A 11 14.49 41.16 9.70
CA GLY A 11 13.37 40.66 8.90
C GLY A 11 13.72 39.50 7.97
N VAL A 12 15.00 39.31 7.63
CA VAL A 12 15.45 38.28 6.67
C VAL A 12 15.68 36.92 7.35
N LEU A 13 15.89 36.88 8.67
CA LEU A 13 16.14 35.63 9.40
C LEU A 13 14.87 34.82 9.72
N LEU A 14 13.68 35.42 9.63
CA LEU A 14 12.39 34.75 9.90
C LEU A 14 11.73 34.12 8.67
N ALA A 15 12.19 34.44 7.45
CA ALA A 15 11.63 33.88 6.22
C ALA A 15 12.30 32.54 5.80
N GLY A 16 13.43 32.18 6.43
CA GLY A 16 14.20 30.98 6.07
C GLY A 16 13.75 29.67 6.74
N SER A 17 12.85 29.71 7.71
CA SER A 17 12.45 28.53 8.51
C SER A 17 11.25 27.76 7.95
N LEU A 18 10.58 28.23 6.90
CA LEU A 18 9.36 27.59 6.36
C LEU A 18 9.61 26.49 5.30
N ASN A 19 10.87 26.21 4.95
CA ASN A 19 11.21 25.15 3.99
C ASN A 19 11.97 23.97 4.61
N ALA A 20 11.75 23.70 5.91
CA ALA A 20 11.98 22.36 6.40
C ALA A 20 10.88 21.47 5.78
N ALA A 21 11.17 20.85 4.64
CA ALA A 21 10.31 19.83 4.05
C ALA A 21 10.03 18.80 5.14
N GLU A 22 8.84 18.88 5.73
CA GLU A 22 8.39 17.95 6.76
C GLU A 22 8.44 16.56 6.12
N LYS A 23 9.33 15.72 6.62
CA LYS A 23 9.53 14.37 6.08
C LYS A 23 8.25 13.60 6.38
N GLN A 24 7.37 13.49 5.37
CA GLN A 24 6.06 12.85 5.49
C GLN A 24 6.22 11.47 6.13
N ASP A 25 5.48 11.22 7.21
CA ASP A 25 5.56 9.94 7.94
C ASP A 25 5.21 8.79 6.97
N PRO A 26 6.14 7.87 6.67
CA PRO A 26 5.89 6.78 5.73
C PRO A 26 4.73 5.87 6.16
N ARG A 27 4.31 5.92 7.43
CA ARG A 27 3.09 5.25 7.91
C ARG A 27 1.82 5.76 7.24
N LEU A 28 1.75 7.06 6.94
CA LEU A 28 0.56 7.66 6.33
C LEU A 28 0.34 7.14 4.90
N GLU A 29 1.42 7.03 4.12
CA GLU A 29 1.35 6.44 2.78
C GLU A 29 0.99 4.95 2.86
N LEU A 30 1.58 4.18 3.79
CA LEU A 30 1.18 2.78 3.97
C LEU A 30 -0.31 2.65 4.34
N MET A 31 -0.83 3.50 5.23
CA MET A 31 -2.26 3.46 5.59
C MET A 31 -3.16 3.79 4.40
N LYS A 32 -2.74 4.71 3.53
CA LYS A 32 -3.44 5.03 2.28
C LYS A 32 -3.41 3.85 1.31
N ASP A 33 -2.26 3.20 1.15
CA ASP A 33 -2.13 2.00 0.33
C ASP A 33 -2.99 0.87 0.86
N MET A 34 -3.01 0.62 2.17
CA MET A 34 -3.85 -0.40 2.80
C MET A 34 -5.35 -0.18 2.58
N ARG A 35 -5.82 1.08 2.60
CA ARG A 35 -7.21 1.41 2.22
C ARG A 35 -7.46 1.11 0.74
N THR A 36 -6.51 1.48 -0.11
CA THR A 36 -6.60 1.21 -1.55
C THR A 36 -6.61 -0.31 -1.86
N MET A 37 -5.85 -1.10 -1.10
CA MET A 37 -5.87 -2.57 -1.17
C MET A 37 -7.23 -3.14 -0.75
N MET A 38 -7.83 -2.64 0.32
CA MET A 38 -9.18 -3.03 0.76
C MET A 38 -10.21 -2.74 -0.34
N ASP A 39 -10.25 -1.51 -0.86
CA ASP A 39 -11.16 -1.16 -1.95
C ASP A 39 -10.96 -2.05 -3.18
N ALA A 40 -9.72 -2.42 -3.49
CA ALA A 40 -9.40 -3.29 -4.61
C ALA A 40 -9.95 -4.71 -4.39
N MET A 41 -9.81 -5.26 -3.18
CA MET A 41 -10.39 -6.56 -2.84
C MET A 41 -11.92 -6.55 -2.89
N GLU A 42 -12.56 -5.48 -2.41
CA GLU A 42 -14.02 -5.29 -2.53
C GLU A 42 -14.46 -5.17 -3.99
N GLN A 43 -13.68 -4.47 -4.82
CA GLN A 43 -13.94 -4.34 -6.25
C GLN A 43 -13.82 -5.69 -6.98
N ILE A 44 -12.80 -6.49 -6.67
CA ILE A 44 -12.67 -7.85 -7.26
C ILE A 44 -13.88 -8.70 -6.86
N GLN A 45 -14.25 -8.69 -5.59
CA GLN A 45 -15.41 -9.45 -5.09
C GLN A 45 -16.71 -9.00 -5.76
N ARG A 46 -16.95 -7.69 -5.83
CA ARG A 46 -18.11 -7.12 -6.51
C ARG A 46 -18.16 -7.52 -7.97
N GLY A 47 -17.02 -7.46 -8.67
CA GLY A 47 -16.90 -7.91 -10.05
C GLY A 47 -17.27 -9.39 -10.21
N GLY A 48 -16.81 -10.26 -9.32
CA GLY A 48 -17.19 -11.68 -9.30
C GLY A 48 -18.70 -11.90 -9.09
N LEU A 49 -19.29 -11.22 -8.09
CA LEU A 49 -20.72 -11.34 -7.77
C LEU A 49 -21.65 -10.82 -8.88
N TYR A 50 -21.23 -9.80 -9.62
CA TYR A 50 -21.98 -9.24 -10.75
C TYR A 50 -21.52 -9.76 -12.13
N SER A 51 -20.67 -10.79 -12.16
CA SER A 51 -20.13 -11.38 -13.41
C SER A 51 -19.44 -10.36 -14.33
N SER A 52 -18.81 -9.33 -13.74
CA SER A 52 -18.06 -8.29 -14.45
C SER A 52 -16.57 -8.59 -14.43
N THR A 53 -16.09 -9.28 -15.47
CA THR A 53 -14.67 -9.64 -15.64
C THR A 53 -13.76 -8.41 -15.72
N GLU A 54 -14.22 -7.34 -16.36
CA GLU A 54 -13.49 -6.07 -16.44
C GLU A 54 -13.35 -5.40 -15.06
N GLU A 55 -14.38 -5.48 -14.22
CA GLU A 55 -14.30 -4.95 -12.87
C GLU A 55 -13.33 -5.75 -11.99
N MET A 56 -13.31 -7.08 -12.14
CA MET A 56 -12.33 -7.95 -11.47
C MET A 56 -10.89 -7.58 -11.87
N LYS A 57 -10.62 -7.49 -13.18
CA LYS A 57 -9.28 -7.14 -13.70
C LYS A 57 -8.86 -5.73 -13.28
N SER A 58 -9.79 -4.78 -13.28
CA SER A 58 -9.54 -3.42 -12.79
C SER A 58 -9.21 -3.40 -11.29
N GLY A 59 -9.90 -4.21 -10.49
CA GLY A 59 -9.60 -4.41 -9.08
C GLY A 59 -8.21 -5.03 -8.86
N VAL A 60 -7.83 -6.05 -9.63
CA VAL A 60 -6.47 -6.61 -9.61
C VAL A 60 -5.42 -5.55 -9.91
N LYS A 61 -5.60 -4.77 -10.99
CA LYS A 61 -4.67 -3.70 -11.34
C LYS A 61 -4.54 -2.66 -10.23
N LYS A 62 -5.66 -2.29 -9.59
CA LYS A 62 -5.69 -1.38 -8.44
C LYS A 62 -4.88 -1.94 -7.27
N LEU A 63 -5.07 -3.23 -6.94
CA LEU A 63 -4.32 -3.91 -5.89
C LEU A 63 -2.81 -3.91 -6.20
N GLN A 64 -2.43 -4.40 -7.38
CA GLN A 64 -1.03 -4.54 -7.77
C GLN A 64 -0.27 -3.22 -7.73
N GLY A 65 -0.93 -2.11 -8.10
CA GLY A 65 -0.34 -0.77 -8.05
C GLY A 65 0.08 -0.30 -6.64
N THR A 66 -0.46 -0.92 -5.59
CA THR A 66 -0.15 -0.57 -4.19
C THR A 66 0.90 -1.47 -3.54
N LEU A 67 1.22 -2.63 -4.15
CA LEU A 67 2.07 -3.64 -3.49
C LEU A 67 3.51 -3.15 -3.29
N LYS A 68 3.97 -2.17 -4.07
CA LYS A 68 5.34 -1.65 -4.01
C LYS A 68 5.74 -1.15 -2.62
N SER A 69 4.80 -0.62 -1.83
CA SER A 69 5.08 -0.16 -0.46
C SER A 69 5.42 -1.30 0.52
N LEU A 70 5.15 -2.55 0.14
CA LEU A 70 5.44 -3.75 0.92
C LEU A 70 6.66 -4.54 0.42
N GLU A 71 7.13 -4.25 -0.78
CA GLU A 71 8.24 -4.97 -1.43
C GLU A 71 9.62 -4.46 -1.02
N GLY A 72 9.71 -3.16 -0.74
CA GLY A 72 10.97 -2.51 -0.42
C GLY A 72 11.40 -2.68 1.03
N GLU A 73 12.64 -2.27 1.33
CA GLU A 73 13.14 -2.29 2.71
C GLU A 73 12.53 -1.17 3.57
N GLU A 74 11.86 -0.19 2.94
CA GLU A 74 11.19 0.94 3.60
C GLU A 74 10.14 0.47 4.60
N VAL A 75 9.56 -0.71 4.39
CA VAL A 75 8.61 -1.32 5.33
C VAL A 75 9.23 -1.53 6.73
N LYS A 76 10.56 -1.69 6.84
CA LYS A 76 11.27 -1.77 8.13
C LYS A 76 11.08 -0.53 8.99
N VAL A 77 10.95 0.64 8.38
CA VAL A 77 10.79 1.95 9.07
C VAL A 77 9.38 2.11 9.62
N ILE A 78 8.42 1.38 9.04
CA ILE A 78 6.99 1.48 9.34
C ILE A 78 6.60 0.50 10.45
N LEU A 79 7.25 -0.67 10.49
CA LEU A 79 7.00 -1.69 11.51
C LEU A 79 7.37 -1.23 12.93
N PRO A 80 6.68 -1.75 13.96
CA PRO A 80 7.12 -1.62 15.36
C PRO A 80 8.57 -2.10 15.54
N LYS A 81 9.34 -1.46 16.43
CA LYS A 81 10.78 -1.76 16.62
C LYS A 81 11.03 -3.23 17.01
N ASP A 82 10.14 -3.80 17.79
CA ASP A 82 10.14 -5.20 18.23
C ASP A 82 9.70 -6.17 17.12
N GLN A 83 9.11 -5.67 16.02
CA GLN A 83 8.60 -6.47 14.91
C GLN A 83 9.32 -6.23 13.59
N VAL A 84 10.45 -5.51 13.58
CA VAL A 84 11.19 -5.19 12.34
C VAL A 84 11.52 -6.46 11.55
N TYR A 85 11.73 -7.60 12.20
CA TYR A 85 11.97 -8.90 11.56
C TYR A 85 10.83 -9.35 10.63
N ALA A 86 9.60 -8.84 10.82
CA ALA A 86 8.42 -9.16 10.03
C ALA A 86 8.43 -8.53 8.63
N TYR A 87 9.42 -7.68 8.30
CA TYR A 87 9.52 -7.07 6.97
C TYR A 87 9.56 -8.10 5.84
N LYS A 88 10.30 -9.21 6.04
CA LYS A 88 10.34 -10.32 5.07
C LYS A 88 8.99 -11.00 4.90
N PHE A 89 8.18 -11.02 5.96
CA PHE A 89 6.83 -11.56 5.90
C PHE A 89 5.92 -10.66 5.07
N ALA A 90 6.02 -9.33 5.24
CA ALA A 90 5.30 -8.37 4.40
C ALA A 90 5.70 -8.51 2.92
N GLN A 91 7.01 -8.57 2.63
CA GLN A 91 7.53 -8.80 1.28
C GLN A 91 7.02 -10.11 0.66
N LYS A 92 7.07 -11.20 1.43
CA LYS A 92 6.51 -12.49 0.99
C LYS A 92 5.02 -12.38 0.69
N SER A 93 4.25 -11.72 1.55
CA SER A 93 2.81 -11.54 1.35
C SER A 93 2.52 -10.72 0.08
N ALA A 94 3.29 -9.66 -0.16
CA ALA A 94 3.18 -8.84 -1.37
C ALA A 94 3.51 -9.64 -2.64
N HIS A 95 4.53 -10.50 -2.59
CA HIS A 95 4.87 -11.41 -3.68
C HIS A 95 3.76 -12.43 -3.94
N MET A 96 3.21 -13.05 -2.90
CA MET A 96 2.09 -14.00 -3.06
C MET A 96 0.84 -13.32 -3.59
N LEU A 97 0.54 -12.09 -3.14
CA LEU A 97 -0.56 -11.30 -3.69
C LEU A 97 -0.38 -11.03 -5.18
N ARG A 98 0.85 -10.75 -5.65
CA ARG A 98 1.18 -10.64 -7.08
C ARG A 98 0.78 -11.90 -7.82
N LEU A 99 1.34 -13.03 -7.38
CA LEU A 99 1.19 -14.33 -8.02
C LEU A 99 -0.29 -14.71 -8.15
N TYR A 100 -1.04 -14.71 -7.04
CA TYR A 100 -2.46 -15.05 -7.09
C TYR A 100 -3.28 -14.05 -7.88
N SER A 101 -2.91 -12.76 -7.88
CA SER A 101 -3.62 -11.77 -8.70
C SER A 101 -3.35 -11.93 -10.21
N ASP A 102 -2.16 -12.38 -10.60
CA ASP A 102 -1.82 -12.70 -12.00
C ASP A 102 -2.54 -13.99 -12.45
N ASP A 103 -2.59 -15.00 -11.59
CA ASP A 103 -3.33 -16.24 -11.81
C ASP A 103 -4.84 -15.97 -11.94
N LEU A 104 -5.40 -15.10 -11.10
CA LEU A 104 -6.79 -14.66 -11.17
C LEU A 104 -7.11 -14.06 -12.55
N VAL A 105 -6.28 -13.15 -13.06
CA VAL A 105 -6.47 -12.54 -14.38
C VAL A 105 -6.40 -13.61 -15.47
N THR A 106 -5.43 -14.52 -15.39
CA THR A 106 -5.27 -15.64 -16.33
C THR A 106 -6.50 -16.55 -16.35
N SER A 107 -7.08 -16.82 -15.18
CA SER A 107 -8.29 -17.63 -15.03
C SER A 107 -9.54 -16.91 -15.55
N VAL A 108 -9.67 -15.60 -15.28
CA VAL A 108 -10.75 -14.75 -15.84
C VAL A 108 -10.70 -14.72 -17.37
N ASP A 109 -9.53 -14.46 -17.96
CA ASP A 109 -9.38 -14.37 -19.42
C ASP A 109 -9.61 -15.72 -20.11
N ALA A 110 -9.40 -16.84 -19.41
CA ALA A 110 -9.70 -18.18 -19.89
C ALA A 110 -11.14 -18.66 -19.57
N GLY A 111 -11.97 -17.84 -18.94
CA GLY A 111 -13.34 -18.20 -18.55
C GLY A 111 -13.43 -19.22 -17.42
N ARG A 112 -12.34 -19.47 -16.67
CA ARG A 112 -12.28 -20.41 -15.53
C ARG A 112 -12.60 -19.66 -14.24
N MET A 113 -13.88 -19.34 -14.04
CA MET A 113 -14.30 -18.50 -12.91
C MET A 113 -14.13 -19.18 -11.55
N ASP A 114 -14.25 -20.50 -11.47
CA ASP A 114 -14.00 -21.24 -10.23
C ASP A 114 -12.53 -21.10 -9.78
N ASP A 115 -11.58 -21.20 -10.72
CA ASP A 115 -10.16 -20.98 -10.45
C ASP A 115 -9.90 -19.53 -10.00
N ALA A 116 -10.51 -18.55 -10.68
CA ALA A 116 -10.38 -17.14 -10.32
C ALA A 116 -10.90 -16.84 -8.90
N LEU A 117 -11.94 -17.56 -8.43
CA LEU A 117 -12.47 -17.43 -7.07
C LEU A 117 -11.56 -18.09 -6.02
N GLU A 118 -10.90 -19.20 -6.35
CA GLU A 118 -9.88 -19.79 -5.48
C GLU A 118 -8.69 -18.83 -5.34
N ASP A 119 -8.21 -18.25 -6.44
CA ASP A 119 -7.12 -17.27 -6.43
C ASP A 119 -7.48 -16.03 -5.57
N TYR A 120 -8.71 -15.51 -5.71
CA TYR A 120 -9.22 -14.44 -4.84
C TYR A 120 -9.19 -14.83 -3.36
N THR A 121 -9.58 -16.07 -3.04
CA THR A 121 -9.56 -16.58 -1.67
C THR A 121 -8.13 -16.71 -1.14
N LEU A 122 -7.18 -17.12 -1.98
CA LEU A 122 -5.75 -17.16 -1.65
C LEU A 122 -5.18 -15.76 -1.39
N MET A 123 -5.60 -14.75 -2.15
CA MET A 123 -5.26 -13.34 -1.91
C MET A 123 -5.79 -12.88 -0.54
N LEU A 124 -7.07 -13.14 -0.25
CA LEU A 124 -7.67 -12.80 1.05
C LEU A 124 -6.92 -13.46 2.21
N LYS A 125 -6.54 -14.74 2.06
CA LYS A 125 -5.72 -15.46 3.05
C LYS A 125 -4.39 -14.76 3.29
N GLN A 126 -3.72 -14.19 2.27
CA GLN A 126 -2.48 -13.42 2.48
C GLN A 126 -2.73 -12.14 3.30
N CYS A 127 -3.78 -11.40 2.98
CA CYS A 127 -4.16 -10.20 3.74
C CYS A 127 -4.35 -10.53 5.23
N MET A 128 -5.15 -11.56 5.53
CA MET A 128 -5.44 -11.94 6.92
C MET A 128 -4.20 -12.52 7.62
N SER A 129 -3.42 -13.34 6.93
CA SER A 129 -2.20 -13.95 7.46
C SER A 129 -1.17 -12.91 7.94
N CYS A 130 -1.07 -11.78 7.22
CA CYS A 130 -0.27 -10.63 7.60
C CYS A 130 -0.85 -9.87 8.79
N HIS A 131 -2.16 -9.59 8.76
CA HIS A 131 -2.83 -8.89 9.85
C HIS A 131 -2.76 -9.66 11.18
N ILE A 132 -2.98 -10.97 11.18
CA ILE A 132 -2.88 -11.80 12.40
C ILE A 132 -1.49 -11.66 13.03
N ARG A 133 -0.43 -11.75 12.23
CA ARG A 133 0.95 -11.75 12.72
C ARG A 133 1.47 -10.39 13.15
N ILE A 134 1.10 -9.33 12.44
CA ILE A 134 1.64 -7.98 12.68
C ILE A 134 0.74 -7.19 13.64
N ARG A 135 -0.58 -7.37 13.55
CA ARG A 135 -1.54 -6.64 14.38
C ARG A 135 -1.95 -7.39 15.64
N ASN A 136 -1.46 -8.61 15.86
CA ASN A 136 -1.87 -9.48 16.97
C ASN A 136 -3.39 -9.63 17.05
N TRP A 137 -4.02 -9.85 15.89
CA TRP A 137 -5.45 -10.15 15.81
C TRP A 137 -5.75 -11.57 16.30
#